data_AF-A0A524CAA5-F1
#
_entry.id   AF-A0A524CAA5-F1
#
_cell.length_a   1.000
_cell.length_b   1.000
_cell.length_c   1.000
_cell.angle_alpha   90.00
_cell.angle_beta   90.00
_cell.angle_gamma   90.00
#
_symmetry.space_group_name_H-M   'P 1'
#
loop_
_entity.id
_entity.type
_entity.pdbx_description
1 polymer ?
#
loop_
_entity_poly.entity_id
_entity_poly.type
_entity_poly.pdbx_seq_one_letter_code
_entity_poly.pdbx_strand_id
1 'polypeptide(L)'
;TAEWLYKISKREITEKRKPVIRPDKTPQDMKKIQEFILSGFPDIDNYRAKQLLSYFQTLEKIFNAPIEAITNVQGIGDKIAEKIKEILKYKYE
;
A
#
# COMPACT_ATOMS: atom_id res chain seq x y z
N THR A 1 8.83 -10.32 -34.74
CA THR A 1 8.62 -10.22 -33.28
C THR A 1 9.88 -9.74 -32.54
N ALA A 2 11.06 -10.31 -32.81
CA ALA A 2 12.33 -9.90 -32.17
C ALA A 2 12.69 -8.41 -32.36
N GLU A 3 12.41 -7.84 -33.53
CA GLU A 3 12.70 -6.43 -33.83
C GLU A 3 11.90 -5.45 -32.96
N TRP A 4 10.66 -5.80 -32.62
CA TRP A 4 9.81 -5.00 -31.73
C TRP A 4 10.36 -5.00 -30.31
N LEU A 5 10.80 -6.15 -29.82
CA LEU A 5 11.41 -6.29 -28.51
C LEU A 5 12.67 -5.41 -28.39
N TYR A 6 13.52 -5.46 -29.42
CA TYR A 6 14.74 -4.63 -29.49
C TYR A 6 14.44 -3.13 -29.48
N LYS A 7 13.44 -2.67 -30.24
CA LYS A 7 13.03 -1.25 -30.27
C LYS A 7 12.48 -0.78 -28.92
N ILE A 8 11.71 -1.61 -28.23
CA ILE A 8 11.21 -1.34 -26.88
C ILE A 8 12.38 -1.22 -25.89
N SER A 9 13.26 -2.21 -25.85
CA SER A 9 14.42 -2.22 -24.95
C SER A 9 15.34 -1.01 -25.16
N LYS A 10 15.63 -0.67 -26.42
CA LYS A 10 16.47 0.49 -26.76
C LYS A 10 15.85 1.78 -26.24
N ARG A 11 14.56 1.99 -26.46
CA ARG A 11 13.82 3.18 -25.99
C ARG A 11 13.86 3.33 -24.47
N GLU A 12 13.56 2.26 -23.73
CA GLU A 12 13.54 2.26 -22.25
C GLU A 12 14.91 2.61 -21.65
N ILE A 13 15.99 2.10 -22.25
CA ILE A 13 17.37 2.37 -21.81
C ILE A 13 17.76 3.83 -22.12
N THR A 14 17.44 4.35 -23.31
CA THR A 14 17.82 5.72 -23.72
C THR A 14 17.00 6.81 -23.03
N GLU A 15 15.71 6.60 -22.77
CA GLU A 15 14.83 7.63 -22.20
C GLU A 15 14.91 7.70 -20.65
N LYS A 16 15.70 6.84 -19.99
CA LYS A 16 15.77 6.70 -18.50
C LYS A 16 14.40 6.63 -17.82
N ARG A 17 13.35 6.25 -18.56
CA ARG A 17 12.05 5.99 -17.97
C ARG A 17 12.15 4.66 -17.26
N LYS A 18 11.86 4.65 -15.96
CA LYS A 18 11.47 3.41 -15.32
C LYS A 18 10.13 3.06 -15.94
N PRO A 19 9.96 1.93 -16.64
CA PRO A 19 8.64 1.54 -17.09
C PRO A 19 7.77 1.43 -15.83
N VAL A 20 6.72 2.24 -15.74
CA VAL A 20 5.68 2.01 -14.75
C VAL A 20 4.95 0.78 -15.26
N ILE A 21 5.49 -0.40 -14.95
CA ILE A 21 4.79 -1.66 -15.11
C ILE A 21 3.70 -1.62 -14.04
N ARG A 22 2.59 -0.95 -14.36
CA ARG A 22 1.38 -1.10 -13.58
C ARG A 22 0.84 -2.47 -13.98
N PRO A 23 0.84 -3.48 -13.09
CA PRO A 23 0.30 -4.77 -13.46
C PRO A 23 -1.17 -4.60 -13.86
N ASP A 24 -1.53 -5.07 -15.06
CA ASP A 24 -2.85 -4.96 -15.71
C ASP A 24 -4.01 -5.60 -14.92
N LYS A 25 -3.72 -6.23 -13.78
CA LYS A 25 -4.74 -6.71 -12.85
C LYS A 25 -4.64 -5.94 -11.54
N THR A 26 -5.11 -4.69 -11.55
CA THR A 26 -5.76 -4.18 -10.34
C THR A 26 -6.78 -5.24 -9.91
N PRO A 27 -6.82 -5.64 -8.62
CA PRO A 27 -7.98 -6.36 -8.13
C PRO A 27 -9.20 -5.50 -8.52
N GLN A 28 -10.10 -5.98 -9.38
CA GLN A 28 -11.32 -5.24 -9.71
C GLN A 28 -12.19 -4.99 -8.47
N ASP A 29 -11.86 -5.65 -7.37
CA ASP A 29 -12.49 -5.54 -6.07
C ASP A 29 -11.83 -4.46 -5.21
N MET A 30 -12.59 -3.40 -4.90
CA MET A 30 -12.19 -2.30 -4.02
C MET A 30 -11.69 -2.82 -2.66
N LYS A 31 -12.26 -3.93 -2.16
CA LYS A 31 -11.85 -4.52 -0.89
C LYS A 31 -10.40 -5.02 -0.93
N LYS A 32 -10.02 -5.70 -2.00
CA LYS A 32 -8.66 -6.19 -2.19
C LYS A 32 -7.67 -5.05 -2.39
N ILE A 33 -8.08 -3.95 -3.03
CA ILE A 33 -7.25 -2.74 -3.14
C ILE A 33 -7.01 -2.15 -1.74
N GLN A 34 -8.05 -2.05 -0.90
CA GLN A 34 -7.91 -1.54 0.46
C GLN A 34 -6.96 -2.43 1.30
N GLU A 35 -7.14 -3.76 1.23
CA GLU A 35 -6.26 -4.73 1.90
C GLU A 35 -4.81 -4.61 1.41
N PHE A 36 -4.60 -4.40 0.11
CA PHE A 36 -3.28 -4.23 -0.50
C PHE A 36 -2.59 -2.93 -0.05
N ILE A 37 -3.30 -1.81 -0.01
CA ILE A 37 -2.74 -0.53 0.46
C ILE A 37 -2.29 -0.64 1.92
N LEU A 38 -3.11 -1.27 2.77
CA LEU A 38 -2.79 -1.46 4.18
C LEU A 38 -1.64 -2.44 4.41
N SER A 39 -1.57 -3.52 3.64
CA SER A 39 -0.45 -4.46 3.73
C SER A 39 0.87 -3.92 3.15
N GLY A 40 0.85 -2.74 2.53
CA GLY A 40 2.06 -2.02 2.15
C GLY A 40 2.79 -1.35 3.32
N PHE A 41 2.16 -1.24 4.50
CA PHE A 41 2.80 -0.69 5.69
C PHE A 41 3.73 -1.72 6.34
N PRO A 42 4.85 -1.27 6.94
CA PRO A 42 5.74 -2.16 7.68
C PRO A 42 5.00 -2.85 8.83
N ASP A 43 5.26 -4.15 9.02
CA ASP A 43 4.67 -5.00 10.06
C ASP A 43 3.15 -5.28 9.93
N ILE A 44 2.52 -4.89 8.81
CA ILE A 44 1.10 -5.15 8.52
C ILE A 44 0.95 -6.23 7.45
N ASP A 45 0.54 -7.42 7.86
CA ASP A 45 0.18 -8.51 6.94
C ASP A 45 -1.28 -8.38 6.48
N ASN A 46 -1.67 -9.17 5.46
CA ASN A 46 -3.06 -9.27 4.99
C ASN A 46 -4.08 -9.56 6.12
N TYR A 47 -3.69 -10.34 7.13
CA TYR A 47 -4.54 -10.62 8.28
C TYR A 47 -4.82 -9.35 9.10
N ARG A 48 -3.78 -8.57 9.43
CA ARG A 48 -3.90 -7.32 10.19
C ARG A 48 -4.65 -6.24 9.38
N ALA A 49 -4.37 -6.15 8.08
CA ALA A 49 -5.08 -5.26 7.17
C ALA A 49 -6.60 -5.53 7.19
N LYS A 50 -7.00 -6.80 7.15
CA LYS A 50 -8.41 -7.20 7.28
C LYS A 50 -8.99 -6.82 8.63
N GLN A 51 -8.29 -7.05 9.73
CA GLN A 51 -8.77 -6.67 11.07
C GLN A 51 -9.01 -5.16 11.19
N LEU A 52 -8.07 -4.35 10.70
CA LEU A 52 -8.22 -2.90 10.65
C LEU A 52 -9.43 -2.47 9.82
N LEU A 53 -9.59 -3.03 8.62
CA LEU A 53 -10.73 -2.71 7.76
C LEU A 53 -12.06 -3.19 8.35
N SER A 54 -12.09 -4.34 9.02
CA SER A 54 -13.27 -4.83 9.71
C SER A 54 -13.67 -3.92 10.87
N TYR A 55 -12.71 -3.36 11.62
CA TYR A 55 -12.99 -2.47 12.74
C TYR A 55 -13.38 -1.05 12.27
N PHE A 56 -12.56 -0.44 11.42
CA PHE A 56 -12.72 0.96 11.00
C PHE A 56 -13.60 1.15 9.76
N GLN A 57 -13.90 0.09 9.01
CA GLN A 57 -14.73 0.07 7.79
C GLN A 57 -14.14 0.80 6.57
N THR A 58 -13.36 1.88 6.75
CA THR A 58 -12.76 2.64 5.65
C THR A 58 -11.30 3.02 5.93
N LEU A 59 -10.52 3.17 4.86
CA LEU A 59 -9.11 3.63 4.96
C LEU A 59 -9.01 5.01 5.58
N GLU A 60 -9.91 5.92 5.23
CA GLU A 60 -9.96 7.28 5.76
C GLU A 60 -10.10 7.28 7.30
N LYS A 61 -10.98 6.43 7.84
CA LYS A 61 -11.16 6.29 9.29
C LYS A 61 -9.90 5.76 9.96
N ILE A 62 -9.19 4.82 9.35
CA ILE A 62 -7.92 4.28 9.88
C ILE A 62 -6.86 5.39 9.92
N PHE A 63 -6.71 6.14 8.84
CA PHE A 63 -5.66 7.16 8.73
C PHE A 63 -5.92 8.36 9.65
N ASN A 64 -7.18 8.69 9.92
CA ASN A 64 -7.55 9.78 10.82
C ASN A 64 -7.70 9.35 12.29
N ALA A 65 -7.86 8.06 12.60
CA ALA A 65 -8.02 7.56 13.96
C ALA A 65 -6.85 7.92 14.88
N PRO A 66 -7.06 8.15 16.19
CA PRO A 66 -5.97 8.31 17.16
C PRO A 66 -5.19 6.99 17.33
N ILE A 67 -3.94 7.08 17.81
CA ILE A 67 -3.06 5.91 18.03
C ILE A 67 -3.76 4.88 18.93
N GLU A 68 -4.39 5.35 20.01
CA GLU A 68 -5.14 4.54 20.97
C GLU A 68 -6.26 3.71 20.32
N ALA A 69 -6.94 4.25 19.30
CA ALA A 69 -7.99 3.51 18.60
C ALA A 69 -7.40 2.42 17.69
N ILE A 70 -6.22 2.67 17.11
CA ILE A 70 -5.54 1.71 16.24
C ILE A 70 -4.98 0.54 17.05
N THR A 71 -4.46 0.81 18.26
CA THR A 71 -3.90 -0.21 19.17
C THR A 71 -4.98 -1.09 19.82
N ASN A 72 -6.22 -0.61 19.90
CA ASN A 72 -7.36 -1.43 20.33
C ASN A 72 -7.71 -2.56 19.36
N VAL A 73 -7.19 -2.54 18.13
CA VAL A 73 -7.42 -3.61 17.16
C VAL A 73 -6.54 -4.82 17.49
N GLN A 74 -7.17 -5.99 17.57
CA GLN A 74 -6.50 -7.22 17.94
C GLN A 74 -5.28 -7.51 17.04
N GLY A 75 -4.11 -7.69 17.67
CA GLY A 75 -2.85 -7.99 16.96
C GLY A 75 -2.10 -6.77 16.44
N ILE A 76 -2.52 -5.55 16.83
CA ILE A 76 -1.82 -4.29 16.54
C ILE A 76 -1.33 -3.70 17.85
N GLY A 77 -0.02 -3.63 18.01
CA GLY A 77 0.61 -2.98 19.16
C GLY A 77 0.98 -1.52 18.89
N ASP A 78 1.39 -0.83 19.95
CA ASP A 78 1.75 0.60 19.93
C ASP A 78 2.78 0.94 18.85
N LYS A 79 3.82 0.11 18.72
CA LYS A 79 4.88 0.30 17.71
C LYS A 79 4.35 0.30 16.27
N ILE A 80 3.36 -0.53 15.97
CA ILE A 80 2.78 -0.62 14.64
C ILE A 80 1.92 0.63 14.39
N ALA A 81 1.10 1.02 15.37
CA ALA A 81 0.25 2.20 15.28
C ALA A 81 1.07 3.50 15.13
N GLU A 82 2.17 3.63 15.86
CA GLU A 82 3.11 4.75 15.73
C GLU A 82 3.72 4.81 14.34
N LYS A 83 4.27 3.70 13.82
CA LYS A 83 4.86 3.65 12.47
C LYS A 83 3.86 4.05 11.38
N ILE A 84 2.61 3.60 11.47
CA ILE A 84 1.56 4.00 10.51
C ILE A 84 1.41 5.53 10.53
N LYS A 85 1.30 6.13 11.72
CA LYS A 85 1.13 7.57 11.87
C LYS A 85 2.36 8.36 11.45
N GLU A 86 3.54 7.85 11.72
CA GLU A 86 4.80 8.44 11.31
C GLU A 86 4.85 8.52 9.78
N ILE A 87 4.60 7.42 9.08
CA ILE A 87 4.58 7.36 7.61
C ILE A 87 3.52 8.31 7.02
N LEU A 88 2.32 8.35 7.61
CA LEU A 88 1.25 9.23 7.14
C LEU A 88 1.56 10.73 7.31
N LYS A 89 2.35 11.08 8.32
CA LYS A 89 2.72 12.48 8.62
C LYS A 89 4.07 12.88 8.04
N TYR A 90 4.87 11.91 7.59
CA TYR A 90 6.19 12.16 7.05
C TYR A 90 6.09 12.98 5.77
N LYS A 91 6.83 14.07 5.71
CA LYS A 91 6.85 14.94 4.52
C LYS A 91 7.61 14.22 3.42
N TYR A 92 6.98 14.11 2.24
CA TYR A 92 7.66 13.68 1.03
C TYR A 92 8.63 14.77 0.58
N GLU A 93 9.93 14.47 0.54
CA GLU A 93 10.98 15.36 0.00
C GLU A 93 11.00 15.38 -1.53
#